data_AF-A0AAN4TF78-F1
#
_entry.id   AF-A0AAN4TF78-F1
#
_cell.length_a   1.000
_cell.length_b   1.000
_cell.length_c   1.000
_cell.angle_alpha   90.00
_cell.angle_beta   90.00
_cell.angle_gamma   90.00
#
_symmetry.space_group_name_H-M   'P 1'
#
loop_
_entity.id
_entity.type
_entity.pdbx_description
1 polymer ?
#
loop_
_entity_poly.entity_id
_entity_poly.type
_entity_poly.pdbx_seq_one_letter_code
_entity_poly.pdbx_strand_id
1 'polypeptide(L)'
;MKSILSLATSLWESLTFWKALAIGFALLNLKTLPFVWHIRVYRYFFQNGYLMTPAVEQSPKPSSDLIKPKSIFTRAPIMEIDMNMHKSNSTYFSDLDVSRTALMCSLVMKGSAFLEKRLQKQGKRGPLHFVLGGVYTSFKREIPAYMKYEVQSHIASYDEKWIYIVTYFLQPRKGEKASAETDEVRRKRLLAVSISKYVLKKGRYTVPPNDAFEAAGYKPLSAPAANGTANGTASENGSLTQRKEIKSGRTWDDNSEWEQLHKEVLKGKEMVQPFVDQEEKLLDDYMEKMKLPAFA
;
A
#
# COMPACT_ATOMS: atom_id res chain seq x y z
N MET A 1 11.30 43.83 33.49
CA MET A 1 10.58 42.74 34.17
C MET A 1 9.09 43.04 34.39
N LYS A 2 8.69 44.10 35.12
CA LYS A 2 7.26 44.40 35.38
C LYS A 2 6.39 44.60 34.12
N SER A 3 6.90 45.30 33.10
CA SER A 3 6.19 45.50 31.83
C SER A 3 6.02 44.19 31.02
N ILE A 4 7.00 43.29 31.07
CA ILE A 4 6.91 41.97 30.41
C ILE A 4 5.87 41.09 31.11
N LEU A 5 5.86 41.09 32.44
CA LEU A 5 4.85 40.38 33.24
C LEU A 5 3.44 40.91 32.98
N SER A 6 3.27 42.24 32.91
CA SER A 6 1.99 42.89 32.62
C SER A 6 1.47 42.58 31.21
N LEU A 7 2.36 42.52 30.21
CA LEU A 7 1.99 42.12 28.86
C LEU A 7 1.61 40.64 28.80
N ALA A 8 2.36 39.79 29.49
CA ALA A 8 2.08 38.36 29.56
C ALA A 8 0.73 38.06 30.22
N THR A 9 0.38 38.73 31.32
CA THR A 9 -0.94 38.60 31.96
C THR A 9 -2.06 39.10 31.06
N SER A 10 -1.88 40.23 30.36
CA SER A 10 -2.88 40.75 29.44
C SER A 10 -3.12 39.83 28.24
N LEU A 11 -2.07 39.22 27.69
CA LEU A 11 -2.20 38.19 26.65
C LEU A 11 -2.89 36.93 27.17
N TRP A 12 -2.53 36.49 28.38
CA TRP A 12 -3.10 35.30 29.01
C TRP A 12 -4.59 35.45 29.33
N GLU A 13 -5.07 36.64 29.70
CA GLU A 13 -6.49 36.92 29.92
C GLU A 13 -7.27 37.12 28.61
N SER A 14 -6.58 37.31 27.50
CA SER A 14 -7.21 37.59 26.21
C SER A 14 -7.77 36.34 25.54
N LEU A 15 -9.09 36.32 25.34
CA LEU A 15 -9.75 35.29 24.54
C LEU A 15 -9.24 35.26 23.09
N THR A 16 -8.87 36.41 22.51
CA THR A 16 -8.36 36.46 21.13
C THR A 16 -6.97 35.82 21.04
N PHE A 17 -6.13 35.97 22.06
CA PHE A 17 -4.84 35.29 22.16
C PHE A 17 -5.03 33.77 22.17
N TRP A 18 -5.91 33.25 23.02
CA TRP A 18 -6.18 31.81 23.07
C TRP A 18 -6.80 31.26 21.79
N LYS A 19 -7.71 32.02 21.15
CA LYS A 19 -8.26 31.66 19.83
C LYS A 19 -7.16 31.60 18.78
N ALA A 20 -6.28 32.60 18.72
CA ALA A 20 -5.17 32.64 17.77
C ALA A 20 -4.19 31.48 18.01
N LEU A 21 -3.87 31.19 19.27
CA LEU A 21 -3.02 30.08 19.66
C LEU A 21 -3.64 28.73 19.29
N ALA A 22 -4.93 28.53 19.55
CA ALA A 22 -5.66 27.31 19.19
C ALA A 22 -5.72 27.11 17.67
N ILE A 23 -5.98 28.17 16.90
CA ILE A 23 -5.95 28.13 15.43
C ILE A 23 -4.53 27.81 14.93
N GLY A 24 -3.51 28.49 15.45
CA GLY A 24 -2.12 28.22 15.10
C GLY A 24 -1.71 26.78 15.38
N PHE A 25 -2.08 26.25 16.55
CA PHE A 25 -1.85 24.86 16.92
C PHE A 25 -2.59 23.88 16.00
N ALA A 26 -3.84 24.16 15.66
CA ALA A 26 -4.63 23.35 14.73
C ALA A 26 -4.03 23.34 13.32
N LEU A 27 -3.53 24.48 12.82
CA LEU A 27 -2.86 24.56 11.51
C LEU A 27 -1.54 23.79 11.49
N LEU A 28 -0.72 23.93 12.54
CA LEU A 28 0.53 23.19 12.71
C LEU A 28 0.32 21.67 12.81
N ASN A 29 -0.88 21.24 13.21
CA ASN A 29 -1.27 19.85 13.39
C ASN A 29 -2.43 19.44 12.47
N LEU A 30 -2.60 20.11 11.33
CA LEU A 30 -3.73 19.85 10.43
C LEU A 30 -3.83 18.36 10.06
N LYS A 31 -2.68 17.71 9.84
CA LYS A 31 -2.60 16.27 9.52
C LYS A 31 -3.24 15.35 10.57
N THR A 32 -3.22 15.75 11.85
CA THR A 32 -3.73 14.96 12.98
C THR A 32 -5.11 15.39 13.44
N LEU A 33 -5.72 16.39 12.81
CA LEU A 33 -7.10 16.77 13.14
C LEU A 33 -8.08 15.64 12.77
N PRO A 34 -9.21 15.53 13.50
CA PRO A 34 -10.27 14.59 13.16
C PRO A 34 -10.65 14.66 11.68
N PHE A 35 -11.01 13.52 11.09
CA PHE A 35 -11.39 13.35 9.68
C PHE A 35 -10.29 13.62 8.64
N VAL A 36 -9.19 14.32 8.97
CA VAL A 36 -8.13 14.61 7.97
C VAL A 36 -7.45 13.34 7.47
N TRP A 37 -7.26 12.34 8.33
CA TRP A 37 -6.79 11.01 7.88
C TRP A 37 -7.71 10.40 6.80
N HIS A 38 -9.03 10.43 7.00
CA HIS A 38 -10.01 9.92 6.05
C HIS A 38 -9.90 10.67 4.71
N ILE A 39 -9.81 12.00 4.73
CA ILE A 39 -9.62 12.81 3.51
C ILE A 39 -8.33 12.39 2.78
N ARG A 40 -7.23 12.21 3.51
CA ARG A 40 -5.93 11.80 2.95
C ARG A 40 -5.98 10.42 2.29
N VAL A 41 -6.78 9.49 2.82
CA VAL A 41 -7.00 8.15 2.26
C VAL A 41 -7.97 8.22 1.07
N TYR A 42 -9.20 8.71 1.29
CA TYR A 42 -10.28 8.66 0.30
C TYR A 42 -10.03 9.51 -0.94
N ARG A 43 -9.23 10.58 -0.86
CA ARG A 43 -8.87 11.35 -2.06
C ARG A 43 -8.27 10.47 -3.17
N TYR A 44 -7.56 9.39 -2.83
CA TYR A 44 -6.98 8.49 -3.82
C TYR A 44 -8.00 7.59 -4.50
N PHE A 45 -9.11 7.27 -3.84
CA PHE A 45 -10.22 6.57 -4.49
C PHE A 45 -10.78 7.44 -5.61
N PHE A 46 -11.15 8.68 -5.28
CA PHE A 46 -11.72 9.62 -6.24
C PHE A 46 -10.74 10.02 -7.34
N GLN A 47 -9.47 10.29 -7.00
CA GLN A 47 -8.41 10.60 -7.97
C GLN A 47 -8.19 9.48 -9.00
N ASN A 48 -8.47 8.23 -8.65
CA ASN A 48 -8.32 7.08 -9.54
C ASN A 48 -9.66 6.57 -10.12
N GLY A 49 -10.72 7.40 -10.06
CA GLY A 49 -11.97 7.15 -10.76
C GLY A 49 -12.98 6.28 -10.02
N TYR A 50 -12.91 6.20 -8.68
CA TYR A 50 -13.97 5.58 -7.87
C TYR A 50 -15.33 6.25 -8.16
N LEU A 51 -16.36 5.42 -8.39
CA LEU A 51 -17.72 5.81 -8.84
C LEU A 51 -17.81 6.49 -10.22
N MET A 52 -16.70 6.79 -10.88
CA MET A 52 -16.68 7.40 -12.22
C MET A 52 -16.35 6.41 -13.33
N THR A 53 -15.64 5.32 -13.00
CA THR A 53 -15.21 4.35 -14.01
C THR A 53 -16.33 3.36 -14.31
N PRO A 54 -16.77 3.22 -15.58
CA PRO A 54 -17.80 2.26 -15.94
C PRO A 54 -17.33 0.82 -15.74
N ALA A 55 -18.26 -0.10 -15.50
CA ALA A 55 -18.00 -1.53 -15.30
C ALA A 55 -17.69 -2.25 -16.62
N VAL A 56 -16.60 -1.86 -17.27
CA VAL A 56 -16.12 -2.38 -18.57
C VAL A 56 -14.70 -2.91 -18.43
N GLU A 57 -14.33 -3.82 -19.33
CA GLU A 57 -12.96 -4.31 -19.42
C GLU A 57 -12.02 -3.13 -19.69
N GLN A 58 -10.93 -3.06 -18.91
CA GLN A 58 -9.95 -1.99 -19.02
C GLN A 58 -8.99 -2.27 -20.18
N SER A 59 -8.52 -1.20 -20.82
CA SER A 59 -7.48 -1.32 -21.85
C SER A 59 -6.27 -2.08 -21.30
N PRO A 60 -5.67 -2.98 -22.11
CA PRO A 60 -4.49 -3.73 -21.70
C PRO A 60 -3.35 -2.82 -21.21
N LYS A 61 -2.64 -3.26 -20.18
CA LYS A 61 -1.44 -2.63 -19.61
C LYS A 61 -0.36 -3.68 -19.41
N PRO A 62 0.93 -3.32 -19.55
CA PRO A 62 2.03 -4.24 -19.28
C PRO A 62 2.02 -4.68 -17.81
N SER A 63 2.29 -5.96 -17.56
CA SER A 63 2.34 -6.52 -16.20
C SER A 63 3.47 -5.94 -15.35
N SER A 64 4.58 -5.50 -15.97
CA SER A 64 5.68 -4.84 -15.27
C SER A 64 5.28 -3.53 -14.58
N ASP A 65 4.16 -2.91 -14.95
CA ASP A 65 3.64 -1.73 -14.26
C ASP A 65 3.15 -2.03 -12.84
N LEU A 66 2.84 -3.29 -12.51
CA LEU A 66 2.37 -3.69 -11.17
C LEU A 66 3.43 -3.50 -10.08
N ILE A 67 4.70 -3.70 -10.43
CA ILE A 67 5.84 -3.64 -9.50
C ILE A 67 6.40 -2.23 -9.36
N LYS A 68 5.94 -1.26 -10.18
CA LYS A 68 6.44 0.11 -10.13
C LYS A 68 6.08 0.77 -8.80
N PRO A 69 7.02 1.46 -8.14
CA PRO A 69 6.76 2.10 -6.86
C PRO A 69 5.89 3.35 -7.02
N LYS A 70 5.07 3.61 -5.99
CA LYS A 70 4.30 4.83 -5.82
C LYS A 70 4.77 5.59 -4.58
N SER A 71 5.17 6.84 -4.77
CA SER A 71 5.62 7.72 -3.69
C SER A 71 4.56 8.71 -3.28
N ILE A 72 4.48 8.95 -1.97
CA ILE A 72 3.79 10.09 -1.37
C ILE A 72 4.80 10.87 -0.51
N PHE A 73 4.53 12.15 -0.27
CA PHE A 73 5.37 12.99 0.60
C PHE A 73 4.55 13.52 1.76
N THR A 74 5.14 13.51 2.95
CA THR A 74 4.47 13.96 4.17
C THR A 74 5.49 14.51 5.18
N ARG A 75 5.00 14.99 6.31
CA ARG A 75 5.77 15.51 7.45
C ARG A 75 5.23 14.94 8.76
N ALA A 76 6.04 14.96 9.80
CA ALA A 76 5.64 14.62 11.17
C ALA A 76 5.31 15.92 11.93
N PRO A 77 4.03 16.32 12.08
CA PRO A 77 3.67 17.46 12.91
C PRO A 77 3.97 17.16 14.39
N ILE A 78 3.94 18.19 15.24
CA ILE A 78 4.31 18.04 16.65
C ILE A 78 3.47 17.00 17.39
N MET A 79 2.19 16.83 17.03
CA MET A 79 1.29 15.80 17.59
C MET A 79 1.61 14.36 17.16
N GLU A 80 2.56 14.16 16.24
CA GLU A 80 3.11 12.84 15.91
C GLU A 80 4.45 12.56 16.59
N ILE A 81 4.97 13.51 17.37
CA ILE A 81 6.26 13.39 18.06
C ILE A 81 6.03 12.79 19.46
N ASP A 82 6.84 11.79 19.82
CA ASP A 82 6.79 11.14 21.13
C ASP A 82 7.70 11.82 22.16
N MET A 83 7.80 11.21 23.35
CA MET A 83 8.61 11.70 24.46
C MET A 83 10.12 11.74 24.15
N ASN A 84 10.57 11.01 23.12
CA ASN A 84 11.96 10.99 22.66
C ASN A 84 12.22 12.03 21.56
N MET A 85 11.29 12.95 21.33
CA MET A 85 11.44 14.09 20.41
C MET A 85 11.59 13.71 18.93
N HIS A 86 11.15 12.51 18.55
CA HIS A 86 11.03 12.09 17.15
C HIS A 86 9.64 11.52 16.86
N LYS A 87 9.35 11.25 15.58
CA LYS A 87 8.08 10.62 15.17
C LYS A 87 7.83 9.34 15.96
N SER A 88 6.68 9.26 16.60
CA SER A 88 6.25 8.09 17.35
C SER A 88 6.08 6.89 16.44
N ASN A 89 6.57 5.72 16.87
CA ASN A 89 6.50 4.46 16.12
C ASN A 89 5.07 4.13 15.64
N SER A 90 4.05 4.42 16.46
CA SER A 90 2.64 4.17 16.13
C SER A 90 2.11 5.05 15.00
N THR A 91 2.70 6.24 14.79
CA THR A 91 2.20 7.19 13.79
C THR A 91 2.72 6.89 12.39
N TYR A 92 3.61 5.91 12.20
CA TYR A 92 4.01 5.43 10.87
C TYR A 92 2.84 4.73 10.16
N PHE A 93 1.96 4.06 10.91
CA PHE A 93 0.83 3.33 10.34
C PHE A 93 -0.20 4.24 9.65
N SER A 94 -0.40 5.46 10.14
CA SER A 94 -1.29 6.42 9.50
C SER A 94 -0.78 6.86 8.11
N ASP A 95 0.54 6.93 7.93
CA ASP A 95 1.16 7.23 6.63
C ASP A 95 1.24 5.99 5.73
N LEU A 96 1.36 4.80 6.32
CA LEU A 96 1.23 3.52 5.61
C LEU A 96 -0.16 3.38 4.99
N ASP A 97 -1.23 3.67 5.72
CA ASP A 97 -2.60 3.61 5.18
C ASP A 97 -2.74 4.46 3.92
N VAL A 98 -2.25 5.70 3.98
CA VAL A 98 -2.34 6.65 2.86
C VAL A 98 -1.46 6.19 1.68
N SER A 99 -0.23 5.73 1.93
CA SER A 99 0.70 5.29 0.87
C SER A 99 0.23 4.01 0.17
N ARG A 100 -0.24 3.03 0.95
CA ARG A 100 -0.74 1.75 0.43
C ARG A 100 -2.04 1.95 -0.34
N THR A 101 -2.93 2.83 0.14
CA THR A 101 -4.12 3.24 -0.59
C THR A 101 -3.78 3.95 -1.91
N ALA A 102 -2.80 4.86 -1.89
CA ALA A 102 -2.34 5.54 -3.10
C ALA A 102 -1.84 4.57 -4.17
N LEU A 103 -1.07 3.56 -3.76
CA LEU A 103 -0.60 2.49 -4.63
C LEU A 103 -1.79 1.66 -5.16
N MET A 104 -2.55 1.03 -4.27
CA MET A 104 -3.60 0.09 -4.67
C MET A 104 -4.70 0.76 -5.50
N CYS A 105 -5.11 1.99 -5.16
CA CYS A 105 -6.08 2.72 -5.98
C CYS A 105 -5.54 3.00 -7.38
N SER A 106 -4.25 3.34 -7.50
CA SER A 106 -3.65 3.60 -8.83
C SER A 106 -3.56 2.36 -9.71
N LEU A 107 -3.46 1.18 -9.10
CA LEU A 107 -3.40 -0.09 -9.80
C LEU A 107 -4.79 -0.61 -10.14
N VAL A 108 -5.67 -0.79 -9.14
CA VAL A 108 -6.89 -1.60 -9.32
C VAL A 108 -8.20 -0.81 -9.42
N MET A 109 -8.22 0.49 -9.06
CA MET A 109 -9.50 1.20 -8.90
C MET A 109 -10.31 1.27 -10.18
N LYS A 110 -9.65 1.49 -11.33
CA LYS A 110 -10.33 1.53 -12.64
C LYS A 110 -10.96 0.19 -13.04
N GLY A 111 -10.39 -0.93 -12.60
CA GLY A 111 -10.94 -2.27 -12.85
C GLY A 111 -11.98 -2.73 -11.83
N SER A 112 -12.15 -2.00 -10.72
CA SER A 112 -12.94 -2.45 -9.58
C SER A 112 -14.43 -2.66 -9.90
N ALA A 113 -15.05 -1.76 -10.67
CA ALA A 113 -16.45 -1.88 -11.06
C ALA A 113 -16.70 -3.08 -11.99
N PHE A 114 -15.77 -3.37 -12.89
CA PHE A 114 -15.82 -4.55 -13.75
C PHE A 114 -15.64 -5.84 -12.95
N LEU A 115 -14.66 -5.87 -12.05
CA LEU A 115 -14.44 -7.00 -11.13
C LEU A 115 -15.67 -7.28 -10.27
N GLU A 116 -16.25 -6.22 -9.69
CA GLU A 116 -17.46 -6.27 -8.88
C GLU A 116 -18.61 -6.93 -9.66
N LYS A 117 -18.88 -6.48 -10.90
CA LYS A 117 -19.90 -7.06 -11.77
C LYS A 117 -19.60 -8.52 -12.14
N ARG A 118 -18.33 -8.86 -12.40
CA ARG A 118 -17.89 -10.24 -12.72
C ARG A 118 -18.14 -11.18 -11.54
N LEU A 119 -17.75 -10.77 -10.33
CA LEU A 119 -17.95 -11.56 -9.11
C LEU A 119 -19.43 -11.71 -8.75
N GLN A 120 -20.23 -10.66 -8.93
CA GLN A 120 -21.68 -10.72 -8.73
C GLN A 120 -22.34 -11.74 -9.68
N LYS A 121 -21.95 -11.78 -10.96
CA LYS A 121 -22.43 -12.79 -11.92
C LYS A 121 -22.06 -14.22 -11.53
N GLN A 122 -20.93 -14.41 -10.87
CA GLN A 122 -20.51 -15.69 -10.30
C GLN A 122 -21.22 -16.03 -8.96
N GLY A 123 -22.22 -15.24 -8.56
CA GLY A 123 -22.98 -15.45 -7.32
C GLY A 123 -22.26 -15.01 -6.04
N LYS A 124 -21.12 -14.32 -6.13
CA LYS A 124 -20.39 -13.84 -4.94
C LYS A 124 -21.04 -12.55 -4.42
N ARG A 125 -21.33 -12.50 -3.11
CA ARG A 125 -22.08 -11.41 -2.44
C ARG A 125 -21.22 -10.63 -1.44
N GLY A 126 -21.66 -9.41 -1.09
CA GLY A 126 -21.03 -8.54 -0.11
C GLY A 126 -20.12 -7.46 -0.72
N PRO A 127 -19.55 -6.54 0.06
CA PRO A 127 -18.74 -5.44 -0.47
C PRO A 127 -17.35 -5.91 -0.92
N LEU A 128 -16.83 -5.29 -1.98
CA LEU A 128 -15.44 -5.45 -2.40
C LEU A 128 -14.54 -4.50 -1.61
N HIS A 129 -13.59 -5.02 -0.85
CA HIS A 129 -12.69 -4.21 -0.01
C HIS A 129 -11.39 -4.94 0.30
N PHE A 130 -10.32 -4.18 0.52
CA PHE A 130 -9.07 -4.71 1.02
C PHE A 130 -9.11 -4.81 2.55
N VAL A 131 -8.62 -5.94 3.07
CA VAL A 131 -8.44 -6.16 4.51
C VAL A 131 -6.96 -6.34 4.79
N LEU A 132 -6.48 -5.61 5.79
CA LEU A 132 -5.11 -5.71 6.27
C LEU A 132 -4.99 -6.93 7.20
N GLY A 133 -4.16 -7.91 6.83
CA GLY A 133 -3.93 -9.12 7.61
C GLY A 133 -2.76 -9.02 8.58
N GLY A 134 -1.76 -8.20 8.26
CA GLY A 134 -0.57 -8.03 9.11
C GLY A 134 0.31 -6.88 8.62
N VAL A 135 1.03 -6.27 9.56
CA VAL A 135 2.07 -5.27 9.26
C VAL A 135 3.28 -5.50 10.15
N TYR A 136 4.44 -5.57 9.52
CA TYR A 136 5.73 -5.48 10.18
C TYR A 136 6.36 -4.12 9.85
N THR A 137 6.99 -3.47 10.83
CA THR A 137 7.75 -2.24 10.61
C THR A 137 9.06 -2.28 11.37
N SER A 138 10.16 -1.92 10.71
CA SER A 138 11.48 -1.79 11.29
C SER A 138 12.02 -0.38 11.09
N PHE A 139 12.35 0.27 12.20
CA PHE A 139 12.86 1.64 12.24
C PHE A 139 14.38 1.65 12.13
N LYS A 140 14.93 2.51 11.25
CA LYS A 140 16.37 2.59 10.96
C LYS A 140 16.96 3.91 11.41
N ARG A 141 16.21 5.01 11.28
CA ARG A 141 16.57 6.35 11.72
C ARG A 141 15.34 7.13 12.14
N GLU A 142 15.55 8.06 13.06
CA GLU A 142 14.52 8.97 13.54
C GLU A 142 14.01 9.92 12.45
N ILE A 143 12.76 10.35 12.60
CA ILE A 143 12.14 11.40 11.79
C ILE A 143 11.88 12.59 12.74
N PRO A 144 12.65 13.68 12.66
CA PRO A 144 12.42 14.87 13.45
C PRO A 144 11.12 15.58 13.09
N ALA A 145 10.66 16.43 14.02
CA ALA A 145 9.49 17.28 13.82
C ALA A 145 9.59 18.07 12.51
N TYR A 146 8.50 18.06 11.75
CA TYR A 146 8.30 18.75 10.47
C TYR A 146 9.30 18.40 9.35
N MET A 147 10.17 17.40 9.54
CA MET A 147 11.01 16.88 8.47
C MET A 147 10.12 16.35 7.34
N LYS A 148 10.36 16.79 6.10
CA LYS A 148 9.72 16.21 4.91
C LYS A 148 10.38 14.86 4.64
N TYR A 149 9.57 13.83 4.45
CA TYR A 149 10.02 12.51 4.03
C TYR A 149 9.10 11.94 2.94
N GLU A 150 9.64 10.97 2.23
CA GLU A 150 8.98 10.20 1.19
C GLU A 150 8.51 8.86 1.78
N VAL A 151 7.30 8.44 1.42
CA VAL A 151 6.75 7.12 1.75
C VAL A 151 6.46 6.42 0.44
N GLN A 152 7.35 5.51 0.06
CA GLN A 152 7.35 4.84 -1.23
C GLN A 152 6.89 3.39 -1.07
N SER A 153 5.76 3.04 -1.68
CA SER A 153 5.18 1.69 -1.62
C SER A 153 5.23 1.01 -2.98
N HIS A 154 5.46 -0.30 -3.00
CA HIS A 154 5.33 -1.14 -4.20
C HIS A 154 4.86 -2.54 -3.82
N ILE A 155 4.25 -3.24 -4.78
CA ILE A 155 3.96 -4.67 -4.63
C ILE A 155 5.30 -5.41 -4.66
N ALA A 156 5.64 -6.10 -3.58
CA ALA A 156 6.81 -6.97 -3.54
C ALA A 156 6.48 -8.35 -4.11
N SER A 157 5.35 -8.94 -3.70
CA SER A 157 4.89 -10.22 -4.19
C SER A 157 3.40 -10.37 -3.95
N TYR A 158 2.81 -11.42 -4.53
CA TYR A 158 1.44 -11.84 -4.25
C TYR A 158 1.30 -13.33 -4.53
N ASP A 159 0.36 -13.97 -3.84
CA ASP A 159 -0.03 -15.35 -4.03
C ASP A 159 -1.52 -15.44 -4.41
N GLU A 160 -2.16 -16.60 -4.25
CA GLU A 160 -3.59 -16.79 -4.56
C GLU A 160 -4.54 -16.03 -3.61
N LYS A 161 -4.03 -15.54 -2.47
CA LYS A 161 -4.81 -14.92 -1.40
C LYS A 161 -4.28 -13.54 -1.01
N TRP A 162 -2.97 -13.42 -0.85
CA TRP A 162 -2.32 -12.27 -0.24
C TRP A 162 -1.57 -11.42 -1.25
N ILE A 163 -1.61 -10.11 -1.03
CA ILE A 163 -0.75 -9.12 -1.66
C ILE A 163 0.22 -8.61 -0.60
N TYR A 164 1.51 -8.72 -0.87
CA TYR A 164 2.56 -8.23 -0.01
C TYR A 164 3.10 -6.91 -0.55
N ILE A 165 2.94 -5.84 0.24
CA ILE A 165 3.40 -4.50 -0.10
C ILE A 165 4.58 -4.16 0.78
N VAL A 166 5.69 -3.74 0.17
CA VAL A 166 6.82 -3.15 0.89
C VAL A 166 6.76 -1.65 0.77
N THR A 167 6.88 -0.98 1.91
CA THR A 167 6.93 0.47 2.01
C THR A 167 8.25 0.93 2.61
N TYR A 168 8.92 1.85 1.93
CA TYR A 168 10.13 2.51 2.41
C TYR A 168 9.80 3.94 2.85
N PHE A 169 10.21 4.30 4.06
CA PHE A 169 10.27 5.67 4.52
C PHE A 169 11.67 6.20 4.20
N LEU A 170 11.75 7.23 3.37
CA LEU A 170 13.00 7.72 2.81
C LEU A 170 13.15 9.22 3.06
N GLN A 171 14.39 9.66 3.27
CA GLN A 171 14.74 11.06 3.09
C GLN A 171 14.52 11.45 1.61
N PRO A 172 13.91 12.61 1.33
CA PRO A 172 13.66 13.06 -0.04
C PRO A 172 14.99 13.18 -0.80
N ARG A 173 14.99 12.79 -2.08
CA ARG A 173 16.15 13.00 -2.96
C ARG A 173 16.49 14.49 -3.04
N LYS A 174 17.77 14.81 -2.99
CA LYS A 174 18.29 16.17 -3.21
C LYS A 174 19.01 16.23 -4.57
N GLY A 175 18.52 17.05 -5.50
CA GLY A 175 19.19 17.37 -6.78
C GLY A 175 18.91 16.43 -7.96
N GLU A 176 19.30 16.86 -9.17
CA GLU A 176 19.08 16.18 -10.47
C GLU A 176 20.00 14.97 -10.72
N LYS A 177 21.08 14.78 -9.96
CA LYS A 177 22.02 13.65 -10.11
C LYS A 177 21.57 12.38 -9.36
N ALA A 178 20.30 12.02 -9.50
CA ALA A 178 19.70 10.85 -8.82
C ALA A 178 20.19 9.48 -9.37
N SER A 179 20.96 9.46 -10.47
CA SER A 179 21.38 8.24 -11.16
C SER A 179 22.66 7.60 -10.62
N ALA A 180 23.41 8.26 -9.72
CA ALA A 180 24.69 7.76 -9.20
C ALA A 180 24.82 7.83 -7.67
N GLU A 181 23.73 7.63 -6.92
CA GLU A 181 23.84 7.47 -5.46
C GLU A 181 24.67 6.22 -5.13
N THR A 182 25.66 6.35 -4.25
CA THR A 182 26.38 5.19 -3.70
C THR A 182 25.48 4.40 -2.76
N ASP A 183 25.81 3.12 -2.50
CA ASP A 183 25.04 2.29 -1.58
C ASP A 183 25.00 2.85 -0.17
N GLU A 184 26.07 3.53 0.26
CA GLU A 184 26.10 4.22 1.54
C GLU A 184 25.06 5.35 1.61
N VAL A 185 24.92 6.14 0.54
CA VAL A 185 23.90 7.21 0.46
C VAL A 185 22.50 6.61 0.49
N ARG A 186 22.24 5.54 -0.27
CA ARG A 186 20.94 4.84 -0.25
C ARG A 186 20.61 4.33 1.15
N ARG A 187 21.59 3.69 1.82
CA ARG A 187 21.44 3.23 3.20
C ARG A 187 21.16 4.39 4.14
N LYS A 188 21.84 5.53 4.00
CA LYS A 188 21.65 6.76 4.82
C LYS A 188 20.27 7.40 4.66
N ARG A 189 19.67 7.28 3.47
CA ARG A 189 18.34 7.81 3.20
C ARG A 189 17.22 6.98 3.81
N LEU A 190 17.44 5.71 4.13
CA LEU A 190 16.42 4.83 4.68
C LEU A 190 16.11 5.18 6.15
N LEU A 191 14.86 5.56 6.41
CA LEU A 191 14.35 5.94 7.74
C LEU A 191 13.63 4.76 8.40
N ALA A 192 12.79 4.05 7.65
CA ALA A 192 12.10 2.84 8.11
C ALA A 192 11.69 1.97 6.91
N VAL A 193 11.45 0.69 7.18
CA VAL A 193 10.90 -0.29 6.22
C VAL A 193 9.67 -0.92 6.83
N SER A 194 8.63 -1.11 6.04
CA SER A 194 7.43 -1.84 6.44
C SER A 194 7.04 -2.88 5.39
N ILE A 195 6.51 -4.00 5.86
CA ILE A 195 5.88 -5.04 5.05
C ILE A 195 4.42 -5.11 5.49
N SER A 196 3.51 -5.07 4.52
CA SER A 196 2.07 -5.16 4.76
C SER A 196 1.48 -6.32 3.96
N LYS A 197 0.60 -7.09 4.59
CA LYS A 197 -0.07 -8.25 4.03
C LYS A 197 -1.55 -7.95 3.86
N TYR A 198 -2.05 -7.93 2.63
CA TYR A 198 -3.43 -7.58 2.30
C TYR A 198 -4.17 -8.70 1.61
N VAL A 199 -5.46 -8.86 1.93
CA VAL A 199 -6.38 -9.73 1.20
C VAL A 199 -7.49 -8.91 0.58
N LEU A 200 -7.85 -9.21 -0.67
CA LEU A 200 -9.04 -8.64 -1.30
C LEU A 200 -10.25 -9.52 -0.97
N LYS A 201 -11.30 -8.91 -0.42
CA LYS A 201 -12.52 -9.59 0.00
C LYS A 201 -13.74 -9.10 -0.77
N LYS A 202 -14.60 -10.04 -1.13
CA LYS A 202 -15.96 -9.83 -1.63
C LYS A 202 -16.92 -10.47 -0.64
N GLY A 203 -17.33 -9.72 0.37
CA GLY A 203 -17.97 -10.30 1.57
C GLY A 203 -17.07 -11.36 2.20
N ARG A 204 -17.56 -12.61 2.29
CA ARG A 204 -16.78 -13.74 2.83
C ARG A 204 -15.79 -14.34 1.82
N TYR A 205 -16.01 -14.11 0.52
CA TYR A 205 -15.16 -14.65 -0.52
C TYR A 205 -13.81 -13.93 -0.57
N THR A 206 -12.73 -14.69 -0.67
CA THR A 206 -11.40 -14.16 -0.94
C THR A 206 -11.21 -14.07 -2.44
N VAL A 207 -10.95 -12.86 -2.95
CA VAL A 207 -10.70 -12.63 -4.36
C VAL A 207 -9.21 -12.79 -4.62
N PRO A 208 -8.79 -13.67 -5.54
CA PRO A 208 -7.39 -13.78 -5.93
C PRO A 208 -6.84 -12.44 -6.44
N PRO A 209 -5.61 -12.04 -6.08
CA PRO A 209 -4.99 -10.82 -6.59
C PRO A 209 -4.96 -10.73 -8.12
N ASN A 210 -4.72 -11.86 -8.80
CA ASN A 210 -4.74 -11.95 -10.26
C ASN A 210 -6.07 -11.48 -10.86
N ASP A 211 -7.20 -11.82 -10.26
CA ASP A 211 -8.52 -11.38 -10.74
C ASP A 211 -8.65 -9.86 -10.71
N ALA A 212 -8.06 -9.21 -9.71
CA ALA A 212 -8.09 -7.76 -9.57
C ALA A 212 -7.16 -7.06 -10.56
N PHE A 213 -5.96 -7.59 -10.77
CA PHE A 213 -5.01 -7.06 -11.73
C PHE A 213 -5.50 -7.25 -13.17
N GLU A 214 -6.06 -8.42 -13.49
CA GLU A 214 -6.64 -8.69 -14.80
C GLU A 214 -7.82 -7.75 -15.08
N ALA A 215 -8.73 -7.59 -14.12
CA ALA A 215 -9.84 -6.65 -14.25
C ALA A 215 -9.39 -5.20 -14.44
N ALA A 216 -8.21 -4.83 -13.92
CA ALA A 216 -7.59 -3.53 -14.09
C ALA A 216 -6.76 -3.37 -15.39
N GLY A 217 -6.70 -4.43 -16.21
CA GLY A 217 -6.10 -4.45 -17.54
C GLY A 217 -4.68 -5.01 -17.59
N TYR A 218 -4.08 -5.41 -16.46
CA TYR A 218 -2.70 -5.91 -16.45
C TYR A 218 -2.59 -7.28 -17.11
N LYS A 219 -1.77 -7.36 -18.16
CA LYS A 219 -1.53 -8.58 -18.95
C LYS A 219 -0.07 -8.57 -19.46
N PRO A 220 0.57 -9.74 -19.56
CA PRO A 220 0.14 -11.06 -19.08
C PRO A 220 0.45 -11.31 -17.59
N LEU A 221 -0.46 -11.99 -16.88
CA LEU A 221 -0.26 -12.44 -15.49
C LEU A 221 0.11 -13.91 -15.37
N SER A 222 0.11 -14.63 -16.51
CA SER A 222 0.46 -16.04 -16.63
C SER A 222 1.31 -16.22 -17.88
N ALA A 223 2.12 -17.28 -17.90
CA ALA A 223 3.00 -17.56 -19.02
C ALA A 223 2.19 -17.54 -20.34
N PRO A 224 2.63 -16.79 -21.36
CA PRO A 224 2.01 -16.85 -22.66
C PRO A 224 2.07 -18.28 -23.19
N ALA A 225 1.04 -18.71 -23.91
CA ALA A 225 1.06 -20.02 -24.54
C ALA A 225 2.23 -20.05 -25.53
N ALA A 226 3.15 -21.01 -25.37
CA ALA A 226 4.19 -21.23 -26.35
C ALA A 226 3.52 -21.50 -27.71
N ASN A 227 3.89 -20.74 -28.73
CA ASN A 227 3.37 -20.96 -30.08
C ASN A 227 3.66 -22.41 -30.53
N GLY A 228 2.61 -23.22 -30.64
CA GLY A 228 2.54 -24.42 -31.48
C GLY A 228 2.87 -25.76 -30.80
N THR A 229 1.85 -26.47 -30.34
CA THR A 229 1.35 -27.72 -30.95
C THR A 229 0.17 -28.22 -30.15
N ALA A 230 -0.94 -28.50 -30.85
CA ALA A 230 -2.00 -29.30 -30.28
C ALA A 230 -1.43 -30.64 -29.87
N ASN A 231 -1.52 -30.97 -28.58
CA ASN A 231 -1.82 -32.32 -28.10
C ASN A 231 -2.19 -32.21 -26.62
N GLY A 232 -3.47 -32.51 -26.35
CA GLY A 232 -4.03 -32.44 -25.02
C GLY A 232 -3.52 -33.55 -24.12
N THR A 233 -3.48 -33.26 -22.83
CA THR A 233 -4.02 -34.16 -21.80
C THR A 233 -4.65 -33.28 -20.73
N ALA A 234 -5.89 -33.60 -20.39
CA ALA A 234 -6.76 -32.82 -19.54
C ALA A 234 -6.34 -32.92 -18.07
N SER A 235 -6.47 -31.82 -17.34
CA SER A 235 -6.85 -31.84 -15.93
C SER A 235 -8.00 -30.88 -15.73
N GLU A 236 -9.16 -31.44 -15.40
CA GLU A 236 -10.44 -30.78 -15.22
C GLU A 236 -10.45 -29.91 -13.96
N ASN A 237 -10.63 -28.61 -14.14
CA ASN A 237 -11.68 -27.81 -13.50
C ASN A 237 -11.46 -26.31 -13.80
N GLY A 238 -12.17 -25.81 -14.80
CA GLY A 238 -12.19 -24.38 -15.12
C GLY A 238 -12.87 -24.12 -16.46
N SER A 239 -14.00 -23.42 -16.40
CA SER A 239 -14.77 -22.95 -17.56
C SER A 239 -13.86 -22.32 -18.63
N LEU A 240 -13.72 -23.02 -19.76
CA LEU A 240 -12.98 -22.59 -20.94
C LEU A 240 -13.81 -21.59 -21.74
N THR A 241 -13.68 -20.30 -21.44
CA THR A 241 -13.95 -19.28 -22.46
C THR A 241 -12.77 -19.25 -23.43
N GLN A 242 -13.05 -19.64 -24.67
CA GLN A 242 -12.16 -19.64 -25.82
C GLN A 242 -11.38 -18.31 -25.91
N ARG A 243 -10.09 -18.33 -25.55
CA ARG A 243 -9.21 -17.16 -25.53
C ARG A 243 -8.85 -16.79 -26.97
N LYS A 244 -9.66 -15.93 -27.58
CA LYS A 244 -9.38 -15.37 -28.90
C LYS A 244 -8.14 -14.48 -28.76
N GLU A 245 -7.03 -14.85 -29.41
CA GLU A 245 -5.86 -13.98 -29.57
C GLU A 245 -6.28 -12.75 -30.36
N ILE A 246 -6.62 -11.68 -29.63
CA ILE A 246 -6.74 -10.36 -30.22
C ILE A 246 -5.31 -9.92 -30.54
N LYS A 247 -4.95 -9.89 -31.83
CA LYS A 247 -3.81 -9.11 -32.36
C LYS A 247 -4.07 -7.64 -32.04
N SER A 248 -3.81 -7.27 -30.81
CA SER A 248 -3.84 -5.89 -30.33
C SER A 248 -2.54 -5.23 -30.77
N GLY A 249 -2.61 -4.02 -31.34
CA GLY A 249 -1.44 -3.16 -31.57
C GLY A 249 -0.80 -2.68 -30.27
N ARG A 250 -0.41 -3.62 -29.40
CA ARG A 250 0.35 -3.40 -28.17
C ARG A 250 1.82 -3.21 -28.53
N THR A 251 2.47 -2.30 -27.81
CA THR A 251 3.87 -1.91 -28.05
C THR A 251 4.88 -2.73 -27.25
N TRP A 252 4.44 -3.72 -26.46
CA TRP A 252 5.27 -4.54 -25.59
C TRP A 252 5.18 -6.03 -25.94
N ASP A 253 6.23 -6.77 -25.60
CA ASP A 253 6.31 -8.22 -25.78
C ASP A 253 5.74 -8.94 -24.54
N ASP A 254 4.72 -9.77 -24.74
CA ASP A 254 4.01 -10.46 -23.64
C ASP A 254 4.95 -11.44 -22.90
N ASN A 255 5.88 -12.10 -23.59
CA ASN A 255 6.83 -13.03 -22.94
C ASN A 255 7.76 -12.27 -21.97
N SER A 256 8.43 -11.22 -22.44
CA SER A 256 9.31 -10.37 -21.64
C SER A 256 8.60 -9.75 -20.44
N GLU A 257 7.38 -9.24 -20.64
CA GLU A 257 6.56 -8.66 -19.56
C GLU A 257 6.15 -9.68 -18.49
N TRP A 258 5.84 -10.91 -18.90
CA TRP A 258 5.56 -12.00 -17.96
C TRP A 258 6.81 -12.39 -17.19
N GLU A 259 7.94 -12.63 -17.87
CA GLU A 259 9.19 -13.05 -17.25
C GLU A 259 9.68 -12.02 -16.22
N GLN A 260 9.61 -10.73 -16.56
CA GLN A 260 9.99 -9.65 -15.66
C GLN A 260 9.09 -9.62 -14.41
N LEU A 261 7.77 -9.67 -14.58
CA LEU A 261 6.84 -9.71 -13.46
C LEU A 261 7.10 -10.95 -12.59
N HIS A 262 7.19 -12.13 -13.20
CA HIS A 262 7.35 -13.39 -12.50
C HIS A 262 8.64 -13.43 -11.68
N LYS A 263 9.75 -12.96 -12.27
CA LYS A 263 11.04 -12.84 -11.58
C LYS A 263 10.96 -11.95 -10.34
N GLU A 264 10.34 -10.77 -10.45
CA GLU A 264 10.21 -9.85 -9.31
C GLU A 264 9.24 -10.38 -8.25
N VAL A 265 8.13 -11.03 -8.65
CA VAL A 265 7.20 -11.68 -7.71
C VAL A 265 7.87 -12.81 -6.94
N LEU A 266 8.68 -13.64 -7.58
CA LEU A 266 9.45 -14.71 -6.92
C LEU A 266 10.47 -14.15 -5.94
N LYS A 267 11.26 -13.16 -6.37
CA LYS A 267 12.22 -12.47 -5.50
C LYS A 267 11.54 -11.83 -4.29
N GLY A 268 10.38 -11.20 -4.50
CA GLY A 268 9.60 -10.66 -3.41
C GLY A 268 9.05 -11.73 -2.48
N LYS A 269 8.66 -12.90 -3.01
CA LYS A 269 8.17 -14.04 -2.22
C LYS A 269 9.27 -14.54 -1.28
N GLU A 270 10.48 -14.77 -1.80
CA GLU A 270 11.64 -15.16 -0.99
C GLU A 270 11.91 -14.15 0.14
N MET A 271 11.78 -12.86 -0.15
CA MET A 271 11.99 -11.80 0.83
C MET A 271 10.91 -11.77 1.93
N VAL A 272 9.64 -12.02 1.60
CA VAL A 272 8.54 -11.99 2.60
C VAL A 272 8.32 -13.31 3.33
N GLN A 273 8.80 -14.43 2.79
CA GLN A 273 8.57 -15.77 3.35
C GLN A 273 8.95 -15.89 4.83
N PRO A 274 10.11 -15.39 5.30
CA PRO A 274 10.47 -15.46 6.72
C PRO A 274 9.45 -14.77 7.65
N PHE A 275 8.76 -13.73 7.18
CA PHE A 275 7.71 -13.05 7.95
C PHE A 275 6.44 -13.88 8.03
N VAL A 276 6.07 -14.55 6.93
CA VAL A 276 4.93 -15.46 6.89
C VAL A 276 5.16 -16.64 7.83
N ASP A 277 6.34 -17.25 7.77
CA ASP A 277 6.72 -18.38 8.63
C ASP A 277 6.75 -17.95 10.11
N GLN A 278 7.16 -16.72 10.40
CA GLN A 278 7.17 -16.20 11.77
C GLN A 278 5.76 -15.97 12.32
N GLU A 279 4.79 -15.54 11.50
CA GLU A 279 3.39 -15.40 11.92
C GLU A 279 2.80 -16.75 12.37
N GLU A 280 3.09 -17.83 11.63
CA GLU A 280 2.63 -19.18 11.96
C GLU A 280 3.24 -19.67 13.28
N LYS A 281 4.56 -19.52 13.45
CA LYS A 281 5.24 -19.88 14.71
C LYS A 281 4.69 -19.14 15.93
N LEU A 282 4.31 -17.87 15.79
CA LEU A 282 3.73 -17.11 16.88
C LEU A 282 2.33 -17.60 17.26
N LEU A 283 1.54 -18.04 16.26
CA LEU A 283 0.24 -18.66 16.53
C LEU A 283 0.42 -19.98 17.26
N ASP A 284 1.37 -20.81 16.83
CA ASP A 284 1.67 -22.09 17.50
C ASP A 284 2.11 -21.88 18.96
N ASP A 285 3.04 -20.94 19.22
CA ASP A 285 3.47 -20.57 20.58
C ASP A 285 2.29 -20.08 21.43
N TYR A 286 1.39 -19.26 20.86
CA TYR A 286 0.17 -18.86 21.55
C TYR A 286 -0.70 -20.07 21.90
N MET A 287 -0.96 -20.96 20.94
CA MET A 287 -1.80 -22.15 21.16
C MET A 287 -1.21 -23.11 22.19
N GLU A 288 0.11 -23.19 22.30
CA GLU A 288 0.79 -23.95 23.34
C GLU A 288 0.68 -23.29 24.71
N LYS A 289 0.98 -21.98 24.81
CA LYS A 289 0.94 -21.24 26.07
C LYS A 289 -0.44 -21.22 26.69
N MET A 290 -1.50 -21.03 25.88
CA MET A 290 -2.87 -20.97 26.38
C MET A 290 -3.41 -22.31 26.93
N LYS A 291 -2.66 -23.42 26.79
CA LYS A 291 -2.98 -24.70 27.45
C LYS A 291 -2.40 -24.77 28.87
N LEU A 292 -1.47 -23.90 29.22
CA LEU A 292 -0.78 -23.94 30.52
C LEU A 292 -1.65 -23.27 31.60
N PRO A 293 -1.70 -23.81 32.84
CA PRO A 293 -2.51 -23.24 33.92
C PRO A 293 -2.19 -21.78 34.25
N ALA A 294 -0.97 -21.32 33.99
CA ALA A 294 -0.56 -19.94 34.23
C ALA A 294 -1.17 -18.92 33.25
N PHE A 295 -1.72 -19.39 32.12
CA PHE A 295 -2.34 -18.57 31.07
C PHE A 295 -3.85 -18.83 30.92
N ALA A 296 -4.44 -19.70 31.76
CA ALA A 296 -5.85 -20.06 31.75
C ALA A 296 -6.73 -19.08 32.54
#